data_AF-A0A239P815-F1
#
_entry.id   AF-A0A239P815-F1
#
_cell.length_a   1.000
_cell.length_b   1.000
_cell.length_c   1.000
_cell.angle_alpha   90.00
_cell.angle_beta   90.00
_cell.angle_gamma   90.00
#
_symmetry.space_group_name_H-M   'P 1'
#
loop_
_entity.id
_entity.type
_entity.pdbx_description
1 polymer ?
#
loop_
_entity_poly.entity_id
_entity_poly.type
_entity_poly.pdbx_seq_one_letter_code
_entity_poly.pdbx_strand_id
1 'polypeptide(L)'
;MCSATALILGSIALSACGNSSPCADPNVLAKVKELFDQQEFGQFMPIPPKVFMVQDKTATFIGAGQENGKNRCSVVVTSDVIEMMRFTEQATEEEIVRIKQEAAKRNFPLTKDYLTNYAVQPLASGQNYVTLLK
;
A
#
# COMPACT_ATOMS: atom_id res chain seq x y z
N MET A 1 2.75 40.83 -51.35
CA MET A 1 1.44 40.17 -51.52
C MET A 1 1.31 39.15 -50.41
N CYS A 2 0.34 39.35 -49.52
CA CYS A 2 0.10 38.55 -48.32
C CYS A 2 -0.31 37.11 -48.68
N SER A 3 0.24 36.14 -47.95
CA SER A 3 -0.49 34.91 -47.64
C SER A 3 -0.22 34.57 -46.19
N ALA A 4 -1.25 34.76 -45.36
CA ALA A 4 -1.29 34.32 -43.99
C ALA A 4 -1.80 32.88 -43.97
N THR A 5 -1.01 31.98 -43.39
CA THR A 5 -1.57 30.76 -42.80
C THR A 5 -0.94 30.61 -41.42
N ALA A 6 -1.81 30.65 -40.43
CA ALA A 6 -1.56 30.69 -39.01
C ALA A 6 -0.98 29.38 -38.47
N LEU A 7 -0.28 29.52 -37.32
CA LEU A 7 -0.27 28.64 -36.13
C LEU A 7 -0.34 27.13 -36.38
N ILE A 8 0.59 26.34 -35.83
CA ILE A 8 0.42 25.86 -34.45
C ILE A 8 1.80 25.48 -33.90
N LEU A 9 2.09 26.02 -32.71
CA LEU A 9 3.10 25.48 -31.80
C LEU A 9 2.84 23.98 -31.64
N GLY A 10 3.75 23.16 -32.16
CA GLY A 10 3.85 21.75 -31.83
C GLY A 10 4.33 21.61 -30.40
N SER A 11 3.45 21.93 -29.46
CA SER A 11 3.49 21.42 -28.10
C SER A 11 3.53 19.90 -28.22
N ILE A 12 4.73 19.33 -28.19
CA ILE A 12 4.91 17.96 -27.73
C ILE A 12 4.57 18.02 -26.24
N ALA A 13 3.27 18.11 -25.97
CA ALA A 13 2.71 17.58 -24.76
C ALA A 13 3.09 16.10 -24.83
N LEU A 14 4.15 15.73 -24.10
CA LEU A 14 4.28 14.38 -23.60
C LEU A 14 2.96 14.09 -22.90
N SER A 15 2.02 13.53 -23.64
CA SER A 15 0.96 12.71 -23.11
C SER A 15 1.69 11.54 -22.45
N ALA A 16 2.15 11.78 -21.23
CA ALA A 16 2.08 10.79 -20.19
C ALA A 16 0.59 10.42 -20.11
N CYS A 17 0.16 9.53 -21.02
CA CYS A 17 -1.00 8.69 -20.82
C CYS A 17 -0.62 7.88 -19.58
N GLY A 18 -0.91 8.47 -18.43
CA GLY A 18 -0.57 7.96 -17.12
C GLY A 18 -1.38 6.70 -16.91
N ASN A 19 -0.82 5.57 -17.33
CA ASN A 19 -1.14 4.33 -16.67
C ASN A 19 -0.68 4.54 -15.22
N SER A 20 -1.64 4.78 -14.34
CA SER A 20 -1.45 4.71 -12.91
C SER A 20 -0.61 3.47 -12.63
N SER A 21 0.55 3.66 -11.98
CA SER A 21 1.45 2.55 -11.67
C SER A 21 0.63 1.42 -11.04
N PRO A 22 0.71 0.17 -11.54
CA PRO A 22 -0.07 -0.94 -10.99
C PRO A 22 0.27 -1.21 -9.52
N CYS A 23 1.37 -0.64 -9.01
CA CYS A 23 1.68 -0.65 -7.59
C CYS A 23 0.63 0.10 -6.74
N ALA A 24 0.12 1.25 -7.22
CA ALA A 24 -0.81 2.09 -6.48
C ALA A 24 -2.28 1.83 -6.84
N ASP A 25 -2.56 0.77 -7.60
CA ASP A 25 -3.93 0.37 -7.92
C ASP A 25 -4.67 -0.05 -6.64
N PRO A 26 -5.88 0.49 -6.35
CA PRO A 26 -6.60 0.20 -5.12
C PRO A 26 -6.92 -1.28 -4.92
N ASN A 27 -7.20 -2.04 -5.98
CA ASN A 27 -7.47 -3.47 -5.87
C ASN A 27 -6.20 -4.26 -5.57
N VAL A 28 -5.07 -3.83 -6.14
CA VAL A 28 -3.75 -4.38 -5.82
C VAL A 28 -3.42 -4.12 -4.36
N LEU A 29 -3.58 -2.90 -3.86
CA LEU A 29 -3.30 -2.54 -2.46
C LEU A 29 -4.24 -3.24 -1.48
N ALA A 30 -5.51 -3.38 -1.81
CA ALA A 30 -6.44 -4.19 -1.03
C ALA A 30 -5.97 -5.66 -0.94
N LYS A 31 -5.46 -6.22 -2.04
CA LYS A 31 -4.92 -7.58 -2.04
C LYS A 31 -3.60 -7.69 -1.27
N VAL A 32 -2.73 -6.68 -1.34
CA VAL A 32 -1.51 -6.60 -0.51
C VAL A 32 -1.90 -6.63 0.97
N LYS A 33 -2.90 -5.83 1.38
CA LYS A 33 -3.41 -5.84 2.74
C LYS A 33 -3.89 -7.23 3.16
N GLU A 34 -4.74 -7.85 2.34
CA GLU A 34 -5.29 -9.18 2.63
C GLU A 34 -4.18 -10.23 2.81
N LEU A 35 -3.20 -10.26 1.91
CA LEU A 35 -2.07 -11.19 1.99
C LEU A 35 -1.19 -10.89 3.20
N PHE A 36 -1.04 -9.61 3.57
CA PHE A 36 -0.28 -9.21 4.75
C PHE A 36 -0.97 -9.65 6.04
N ASP A 37 -2.28 -9.41 6.15
CA ASP A 37 -3.11 -9.89 7.26
C ASP A 37 -2.98 -11.42 7.41
N GLN A 38 -3.05 -12.16 6.29
CA GLN A 38 -2.88 -13.62 6.25
C GLN A 38 -1.47 -14.07 6.67
N GLN A 39 -0.44 -13.30 6.35
CA GLN A 39 0.93 -13.61 6.76
C GLN A 39 1.10 -13.47 8.28
N GLU A 40 0.53 -12.42 8.87
CA GLU A 40 0.71 -12.11 10.30
C GLU A 40 -0.20 -12.96 11.21
N PHE A 41 -1.41 -13.29 10.77
CA PHE A 41 -2.43 -13.96 11.60
C PHE A 41 -3.02 -15.23 11.01
N GLY A 42 -2.58 -15.63 9.82
CA GLY A 42 -3.13 -16.78 9.10
C GLY A 42 -4.43 -16.46 8.36
N GLN A 43 -4.88 -17.41 7.54
CA GLN A 43 -6.02 -17.25 6.62
C GLN A 43 -7.41 -17.36 7.27
N PHE A 44 -7.48 -17.71 8.56
CA PHE A 44 -8.73 -18.04 9.23
C PHE A 44 -9.22 -16.98 10.20
N MET A 45 -8.38 -15.98 10.52
CA MET A 45 -8.73 -14.92 11.45
C MET A 45 -9.03 -13.62 10.69
N PRO A 46 -10.30 -13.16 10.67
CA PRO A 46 -10.62 -11.88 10.05
C PRO A 46 -10.03 -10.74 10.87
N ILE A 47 -9.05 -10.04 10.31
CA ILE A 47 -8.38 -8.93 10.98
C ILE A 47 -9.22 -7.65 10.85
N PRO A 48 -9.52 -6.96 11.97
CA PRO A 48 -10.24 -5.69 11.91
C PRO A 48 -9.51 -4.69 11.01
N PRO A 49 -10.23 -3.88 10.20
CA PRO A 49 -9.61 -2.97 9.23
C PRO A 49 -8.62 -1.96 9.82
N LYS A 50 -8.74 -1.66 11.12
CA LYS A 50 -7.90 -0.66 11.81
C LYS A 50 -6.59 -1.24 12.36
N VAL A 51 -6.44 -2.55 12.44
CA VAL A 51 -5.23 -3.18 12.99
C VAL A 51 -4.04 -2.97 12.05
N PHE A 52 -4.25 -3.16 10.75
CA PHE A 52 -3.25 -2.89 9.71
C PHE A 52 -3.83 -1.99 8.64
N MET A 53 -3.09 -0.96 8.27
CA MET A 53 -3.49 0.02 7.26
C MET A 53 -2.41 0.13 6.20
N VAL A 54 -2.79 -0.06 4.94
CA VAL A 54 -1.90 0.22 3.80
C VAL A 54 -1.82 1.73 3.61
N GLN A 55 -0.61 2.26 3.50
CA GLN A 55 -0.35 3.67 3.24
C GLN A 55 -0.21 3.88 1.74
N ASP A 56 -1.34 3.99 1.02
CA ASP A 56 -1.39 4.01 -0.45
C ASP A 56 -0.44 5.02 -1.10
N LYS A 57 -0.24 6.19 -0.46
CA LYS A 57 0.68 7.24 -0.93
C LYS A 57 2.16 6.85 -0.93
N THR A 58 2.51 5.76 -0.25
CA THR A 58 3.88 5.23 -0.19
C THR A 58 4.14 4.14 -1.24
N ALA A 59 3.10 3.73 -1.98
CA ALA A 59 3.22 2.71 -3.00
C ALA A 59 4.21 3.12 -4.10
N THR A 60 5.34 2.43 -4.16
CA THR A 60 6.49 2.80 -4.98
C THR A 60 6.86 1.65 -5.91
N PHE A 61 7.03 1.95 -7.20
CA PHE A 61 7.59 1.02 -8.16
C PHE A 61 9.11 0.90 -7.94
N ILE A 62 9.58 -0.32 -7.74
CA ILE A 62 11.02 -0.61 -7.50
C ILE A 62 11.70 -1.03 -8.80
N GLY A 63 11.00 -1.69 -9.72
CA GLY A 63 11.57 -2.14 -10.99
C GLY A 63 10.78 -3.27 -11.63
N ALA A 64 11.11 -3.59 -12.88
CA ALA A 64 10.62 -4.79 -13.52
C ALA A 64 11.43 -6.01 -13.01
N GLY A 65 10.75 -7.11 -12.68
CA GLY A 65 11.40 -8.38 -12.38
C GLY A 65 12.16 -8.88 -13.61
N GLN A 66 13.35 -9.48 -13.40
CA GLN A 66 14.16 -10.05 -14.48
C GLN A 66 13.46 -11.20 -15.23
N GLU A 67 12.41 -11.78 -14.64
CA GLU A 67 11.59 -12.81 -15.25
C GLU A 67 10.12 -12.34 -15.37
N ASN A 68 9.60 -12.34 -16.60
CA ASN A 68 8.16 -12.43 -16.91
C ASN A 68 7.26 -11.21 -16.63
N GLY A 69 7.72 -9.99 -16.90
CA GLY A 69 6.82 -8.81 -16.96
C GLY A 69 6.15 -8.45 -15.63
N LYS A 70 6.72 -8.91 -14.51
CA LYS A 70 6.25 -8.61 -13.16
C LYS A 70 6.77 -7.23 -12.73
N ASN A 71 5.90 -6.40 -12.18
CA ASN A 71 6.31 -5.15 -11.55
C ASN A 71 6.61 -5.41 -10.07
N ARG A 72 7.82 -5.10 -9.62
CA ARG A 72 8.18 -5.11 -8.20
C ARG A 72 7.82 -3.77 -7.60
N CYS A 73 7.10 -3.82 -6.50
CA CYS A 73 6.53 -2.68 -5.80
C CYS A 73 6.86 -2.79 -4.31
N SER A 74 6.81 -1.66 -3.61
CA SER A 74 6.82 -1.59 -2.15
C SER A 74 5.74 -0.65 -1.66
N VAL A 75 5.22 -0.91 -0.47
CA VAL A 75 4.27 -0.03 0.22
C VAL A 75 4.49 -0.16 1.72
N VAL A 76 4.25 0.92 2.45
CA VAL A 76 4.22 0.88 3.91
C VAL A 76 2.87 0.35 4.37
N VAL A 77 2.90 -0.66 5.23
CA VAL A 77 1.75 -1.11 6.02
C VAL A 77 1.99 -0.65 7.46
N THR A 78 1.07 0.11 8.03
CA THR A 78 1.16 0.58 9.42
C THR A 78 0.26 -0.28 10.28
N SER A 79 0.79 -0.83 11.38
CA SER A 79 -0.03 -1.44 12.42
C SER A 79 -0.37 -0.44 13.52
N ASP A 80 -1.62 -0.44 13.97
CA ASP A 80 -2.02 0.26 15.20
C ASP A 80 -1.88 -0.70 16.40
N VAL A 81 -0.97 -0.35 17.33
CA VAL A 81 -0.65 -1.17 18.49
C VAL A 81 -1.85 -1.29 19.43
N ILE A 82 -2.67 -0.25 19.54
CA ILE A 82 -3.85 -0.27 20.42
C ILE A 82 -4.92 -1.18 19.83
N GLU A 83 -5.20 -1.03 18.54
CA GLU A 83 -6.19 -1.88 17.87
C GLU A 83 -5.73 -3.34 17.87
N MET A 84 -4.41 -3.58 17.78
CA MET A 84 -3.83 -4.91 17.95
C MET A 84 -4.08 -5.48 19.35
N MET A 85 -3.82 -4.70 20.40
CA MET A 85 -4.05 -5.13 21.79
C MET A 85 -5.53 -5.44 22.04
N ARG A 86 -6.44 -4.63 21.49
CA ARG A 86 -7.88 -4.88 21.55
C ARG A 86 -8.28 -6.16 20.84
N PHE A 87 -7.79 -6.34 19.61
CA PHE A 87 -8.12 -7.49 18.79
C PHE A 87 -7.62 -8.81 19.39
N THR A 88 -6.46 -8.78 20.04
CA THR A 88 -5.83 -9.96 20.65
C THR A 88 -6.16 -10.12 22.14
N GLU A 89 -7.06 -9.29 22.67
CA GLU A 89 -7.48 -9.28 24.09
C GLU A 89 -6.29 -9.21 25.07
N GLN A 90 -5.19 -8.55 24.66
CA GLN A 90 -3.97 -8.44 25.46
C GLN A 90 -4.06 -7.42 26.59
N ALA A 91 -5.03 -6.51 26.55
CA ALA A 91 -5.22 -5.45 27.54
C ALA A 91 -6.70 -5.06 27.64
N THR A 92 -7.15 -4.67 28.84
CA THR A 92 -8.48 -4.10 29.03
C THR A 92 -8.55 -2.65 28.51
N GLU A 93 -9.76 -2.08 28.39
CA GLU A 93 -9.90 -0.67 27.97
C GLU A 93 -9.28 0.29 28.98
N GLU A 94 -9.33 -0.02 30.28
CA GLU A 94 -8.66 0.79 31.32
C GLU A 94 -7.14 0.78 31.16
N GLU A 95 -6.58 -0.39 30.86
CA GLU A 95 -5.15 -0.55 30.59
C GLU A 95 -4.74 0.18 29.31
N ILE A 96 -5.55 0.09 28.26
CA ILE A 96 -5.35 0.82 26.99
C ILE A 96 -5.32 2.34 27.23
N VAL A 97 -6.24 2.87 28.04
CA VAL A 97 -6.26 4.30 28.39
C VAL A 97 -4.96 4.69 29.09
N ARG A 98 -4.50 3.87 30.04
CA ARG A 98 -3.23 4.10 30.75
C ARG A 98 -2.03 4.03 29.81
N ILE A 99 -1.98 3.04 28.92
CA ILE A 99 -0.93 2.87 27.91
C ILE A 99 -0.85 4.10 27.01
N LYS A 100 -1.99 4.59 26.51
CA LYS A 100 -2.04 5.81 25.68
C LYS A 100 -1.46 7.02 26.40
N GLN A 101 -1.82 7.22 27.67
CA GLN A 101 -1.32 8.35 28.46
C GLN A 101 0.19 8.25 28.70
N GLU A 102 0.70 7.06 29.03
CA GLU A 102 2.13 6.87 29.27
C GLU A 102 2.96 6.95 27.98
N ALA A 103 2.45 6.41 26.87
CA ALA A 103 3.09 6.51 25.56
C ALA A 103 3.24 7.97 25.13
N ALA A 104 2.20 8.80 25.32
CA ALA A 104 2.27 10.23 25.02
C ALA A 104 3.33 10.95 25.88
N LYS A 105 3.39 10.68 27.18
CA LYS A 105 4.41 11.29 28.08
C LYS A 105 5.84 10.93 27.70
N ARG A 106 6.03 9.70 27.20
CA ARG A 106 7.35 9.14 26.88
C ARG A 106 7.73 9.30 25.40
N ASN A 107 6.86 9.93 24.60
CA ASN A 107 6.99 10.03 23.15
C ASN A 107 7.21 8.66 22.48
N PHE A 108 6.49 7.65 22.98
CA PHE A 108 6.52 6.30 22.42
C PHE A 108 5.47 6.16 21.32
N PRO A 109 5.83 5.75 20.09
CA PRO A 109 4.86 5.59 19.02
C PRO A 109 3.93 4.41 19.30
N LEU A 110 2.64 4.61 19.05
CA LEU A 110 1.61 3.56 19.14
C LEU A 110 1.29 2.95 17.77
N THR A 111 2.15 3.21 16.80
CA THR A 111 2.10 2.62 15.47
C THR A 111 3.44 1.99 15.15
N LYS A 112 3.43 1.00 14.26
CA LYS A 112 4.64 0.39 13.72
C LYS A 112 4.50 0.24 12.22
N ASP A 113 5.48 0.71 11.50
CA ASP A 113 5.51 0.65 10.04
C ASP A 113 6.29 -0.58 9.56
N TYR A 114 5.75 -1.23 8.54
CA TYR A 114 6.33 -2.36 7.85
C TYR A 114 6.51 -1.98 6.38
N LEU A 115 7.74 -2.00 5.89
CA LEU A 115 8.00 -1.88 4.47
C LEU A 115 7.71 -3.23 3.80
N THR A 116 6.59 -3.31 3.09
CA THR A 116 6.11 -4.53 2.46
C THR A 116 6.42 -4.50 0.98
N ASN A 117 7.24 -5.45 0.53
CA ASN A 117 7.54 -5.63 -0.88
C ASN A 117 6.53 -6.59 -1.52
N TYR A 118 6.12 -6.33 -2.75
CA TYR A 118 5.19 -7.20 -3.49
C TYR A 118 5.50 -7.17 -4.99
N ALA A 119 5.08 -8.22 -5.69
CA ALA A 119 5.08 -8.29 -7.14
C ALA A 119 3.65 -8.21 -7.67
N VAL A 120 3.48 -7.47 -8.76
CA VAL A 120 2.23 -7.38 -9.51
C VAL A 120 2.46 -8.00 -10.88
N GLN A 121 1.69 -9.05 -11.19
CA GLN A 121 1.71 -9.72 -12.49
C GLN A 121 0.36 -9.51 -13.18
N PRO A 122 0.33 -8.79 -14.32
CA PRO A 122 -0.86 -8.75 -15.17
C PRO A 122 -1.19 -10.15 -15.70
N LEU A 123 -2.46 -10.53 -15.65
CA LEU A 123 -2.97 -11.78 -16.21
C LEU A 123 -3.67 -11.53 -17.54
N ALA A 124 -3.77 -12.57 -18.38
CA ALA A 124 -4.50 -12.51 -19.64
C ALA A 124 -6.00 -12.15 -19.46
N SER A 125 -6.55 -12.36 -18.26
CA SER A 125 -7.92 -11.96 -17.89
C SER A 125 -8.09 -10.44 -17.70
N GLY A 126 -7.02 -9.66 -17.75
CA GLY A 126 -7.02 -8.23 -17.41
C GLY A 126 -6.96 -7.94 -15.91
N GLN A 127 -6.93 -8.97 -15.06
CA GLN A 127 -6.73 -8.83 -13.61
C GLN A 127 -5.25 -8.82 -13.24
N ASN A 128 -4.93 -8.27 -12.07
CA ASN A 128 -3.59 -8.31 -11.50
C ASN A 128 -3.49 -9.43 -10.46
N TYR A 129 -2.48 -10.29 -10.60
CA TYR A 129 -2.08 -11.22 -9.55
C TYR A 129 -1.03 -10.56 -8.67
N VAL A 130 -1.23 -10.64 -7.34
CA VAL A 130 -0.37 -10.01 -6.34
C VAL A 130 0.34 -11.09 -5.54
N THR A 131 1.63 -10.90 -5.29
CA THR A 131 2.44 -11.79 -4.46
C THR A 131 3.28 -10.97 -3.49
N LEU A 132 3.21 -11.25 -2.19
CA LEU A 132 4.14 -10.66 -1.23
C LEU A 132 5.55 -11.23 -1.44
N LEU A 133 6.55 -10.37 -1.37
CA LEU A 133 7.96 -10.71 -1.50
C LEU A 133 8.59 -10.70 -0.11
N LYS A 134 9.27 -11.80 0.24
CA LYS A 134 10.06 -11.92 1.47
C LYS A 134 11.40 -11.22 1.34
#